data_AF-A0A3D3EX45-F1
#
_entry.id   AF-A0A3D3EX45-F1
#
_cell.length_a   1.000
_cell.length_b   1.000
_cell.length_c   1.000
_cell.angle_alpha   90.00
_cell.angle_beta   90.00
_cell.angle_gamma   90.00
#
_symmetry.space_group_name_H-M   'P 1'
#
loop_
_entity.id
_entity.type
_entity.pdbx_description
1 polymer ?
#
loop_
_entity_poly.entity_id
_entity_poly.type
_entity_poly.pdbx_seq_one_letter_code
_entity_poly.pdbx_strand_id
1 'polypeptide(L)'
;MGGGTGTGATPVIAKIAREMGILTLGIVTTPFPFEGKKREENADHGIRHLSEYVDTLIVIPNEKLCEIYGNATLKSAFNNADNVLYEAAKAVSDIITITGLINVDFADVKTVMQNMGYALMGTGVAEGENRAINAARLAISNPLLADVSLAGCQSLLLNITCGEDILMSEFADVSNVIVNETGKGATIILGAILDPELTGKISVTIIATGLEKESLSGKIVDFPNFESPKIDQSKPEISASSIEDDVKDIFKTLGINKNMEEEKNTSSADDTNRIKALRTDVPSFLKALD
;
A
#
# COMPACT_ATOMS: atom_id res chain seq x y z
N MET A 1 6.90 -3.95 -1.01
CA MET A 1 7.43 -4.79 0.10
C MET A 1 8.64 -5.57 -0.40
N GLY A 2 9.53 -6.02 0.46
CA GLY A 2 10.72 -6.83 0.09
C GLY A 2 12.08 -6.12 0.24
N GLY A 3 12.09 -4.80 0.38
CA GLY A 3 13.28 -4.02 0.76
C GLY A 3 13.50 -3.98 2.29
N GLY A 4 14.40 -3.11 2.76
CA GLY A 4 14.65 -2.93 4.21
C GLY A 4 13.65 -1.96 4.85
N THR A 5 13.71 -0.69 4.48
CA THR A 5 12.98 0.39 5.16
C THR A 5 11.46 0.24 5.04
N GLY A 6 10.92 0.07 3.83
CA GLY A 6 9.47 -0.06 3.64
C GLY A 6 8.89 -1.30 4.35
N THR A 7 9.61 -2.42 4.33
CA THR A 7 9.15 -3.66 4.96
C THR A 7 9.18 -3.58 6.49
N GLY A 8 10.20 -2.93 7.07
CA GLY A 8 10.36 -2.86 8.54
C GLY A 8 9.66 -1.66 9.21
N ALA A 9 9.59 -0.51 8.54
CA ALA A 9 9.04 0.71 9.15
C ALA A 9 7.51 0.80 9.02
N THR A 10 6.93 0.32 7.93
CA THR A 10 5.48 0.47 7.66
C THR A 10 4.61 -0.20 8.73
N PRO A 11 4.91 -1.42 9.24
CA PRO A 11 4.14 -2.01 10.33
C PRO A 11 4.15 -1.16 11.61
N VAL A 12 5.28 -0.51 11.91
CA VAL A 12 5.41 0.37 13.09
C VAL A 12 4.53 1.61 12.93
N ILE A 13 4.53 2.22 11.75
CA ILE A 13 3.68 3.39 11.45
C ILE A 13 2.20 3.01 11.54
N ALA A 14 1.82 1.87 10.93
CA ALA A 14 0.46 1.36 10.97
C ALA A 14 -0.01 1.09 12.40
N LYS A 15 0.86 0.50 13.24
CA LYS A 15 0.58 0.26 14.65
C LYS A 15 0.26 1.55 15.40
N ILE A 16 1.08 2.58 15.24
CA ILE A 16 0.87 3.88 15.90
C ILE A 16 -0.46 4.49 15.44
N ALA A 17 -0.75 4.49 14.14
CA ALA A 17 -2.00 5.03 13.59
C ALA A 17 -3.23 4.30 14.16
N ARG A 18 -3.17 2.96 14.23
CA ARG A 18 -4.26 2.15 14.77
C ARG A 18 -4.45 2.32 16.28
N GLU A 19 -3.36 2.43 17.03
CA GLU A 19 -3.41 2.75 18.47
C GLU A 19 -4.04 4.13 18.75
N MET A 20 -3.92 5.07 17.81
CA MET A 20 -4.60 6.37 17.85
C MET A 20 -6.08 6.30 17.42
N GLY A 21 -6.60 5.14 17.01
CA GLY A 21 -7.97 4.96 16.55
C GLY A 21 -8.24 5.49 15.13
N ILE A 22 -7.19 5.69 14.33
CA ILE A 22 -7.28 6.14 12.94
C ILE A 22 -7.56 4.93 12.05
N LEU A 23 -8.52 5.04 11.12
CA LEU A 23 -8.76 4.02 10.10
C LEU A 23 -7.50 3.88 9.24
N THR A 24 -6.83 2.74 9.36
CA THR A 24 -5.50 2.53 8.79
C THR A 24 -5.58 1.55 7.62
N LEU A 25 -5.39 2.07 6.41
CA LEU A 25 -5.31 1.30 5.17
C LEU A 25 -3.85 1.13 4.75
N GLY A 26 -3.42 -0.12 4.54
CA GLY A 26 -2.14 -0.43 3.90
C GLY A 26 -2.33 -0.70 2.41
N ILE A 27 -1.58 -0.02 1.53
CA ILE A 27 -1.52 -0.34 0.10
C ILE A 27 -0.06 -0.66 -0.22
N VAL A 28 0.22 -1.90 -0.62
CA VAL A 28 1.58 -2.38 -0.82
C VAL A 28 1.72 -3.26 -2.04
N THR A 29 2.89 -3.23 -2.67
CA THR A 29 3.25 -4.14 -3.78
C THR A 29 4.09 -5.32 -3.28
N THR A 30 3.94 -6.48 -3.93
CA THR A 30 4.92 -7.58 -3.84
C THR A 30 6.04 -7.35 -4.86
N PRO A 31 7.26 -7.88 -4.65
CA PRO A 31 8.34 -7.73 -5.63
C PRO A 31 8.03 -8.46 -6.93
N PHE A 32 8.69 -8.07 -8.02
CA PHE A 32 8.60 -8.82 -9.28
C PHE A 32 9.29 -10.19 -9.15
N PRO A 33 8.83 -11.23 -9.89
CA PRO A 33 9.45 -12.56 -9.85
C PRO A 33 10.96 -12.57 -10.17
N PHE A 34 11.42 -11.63 -11.01
CA PHE A 34 12.84 -11.50 -11.38
C PHE A 34 13.73 -10.87 -10.31
N GLU A 35 13.16 -10.28 -9.24
CA GLU A 35 13.94 -9.65 -8.17
C GLU A 35 14.55 -10.66 -7.17
N GLY A 36 14.14 -11.93 -7.25
CA GLY A 36 14.71 -13.06 -6.53
C GLY A 36 13.98 -13.43 -5.23
N LYS A 37 14.09 -14.71 -4.86
CA LYS A 37 13.37 -15.32 -3.72
C LYS A 37 13.59 -14.61 -2.38
N LYS A 38 14.81 -14.13 -2.11
CA LYS A 38 15.10 -13.45 -0.84
C LYS A 38 14.26 -12.18 -0.64
N ARG A 39 13.93 -11.46 -1.72
CA ARG A 39 13.04 -10.29 -1.66
C ARG A 39 11.57 -10.71 -1.49
N GLU A 40 11.15 -11.79 -2.15
CA GLU A 40 9.82 -12.39 -2.01
C GLU A 40 9.56 -12.81 -0.55
N GLU A 41 10.46 -13.61 0.05
CA GLU A 41 10.35 -14.06 1.45
C GLU A 41 10.30 -12.88 2.44
N ASN A 42 11.12 -11.85 2.21
CA ASN A 42 11.11 -10.65 3.04
C ASN A 42 9.81 -9.84 2.86
N ALA A 43 9.26 -9.80 1.65
CA ALA A 43 7.99 -9.14 1.39
C ALA A 43 6.84 -9.87 2.10
N ASP A 44 6.80 -11.20 2.04
CA ASP A 44 5.79 -12.02 2.72
C ASP A 44 5.84 -11.82 4.23
N HIS A 45 7.03 -11.81 4.83
CA HIS A 45 7.21 -11.53 6.25
C HIS A 45 6.65 -10.15 6.61
N GLY A 46 7.03 -9.11 5.85
CA GLY A 46 6.53 -7.76 6.11
C GLY A 46 5.03 -7.61 5.89
N ILE A 47 4.45 -8.28 4.89
CA ILE A 47 3.00 -8.25 4.61
C ILE A 47 2.22 -8.88 5.75
N ARG A 48 2.70 -10.02 6.28
CA ARG A 48 2.10 -10.67 7.47
C ARG A 48 2.18 -9.76 8.69
N HIS A 49 3.33 -9.13 8.93
CA HIS A 49 3.49 -8.24 10.08
C HIS A 49 2.63 -6.97 9.93
N LEU A 50 2.54 -6.42 8.71
CA LEU A 50 1.69 -5.26 8.43
C LEU A 50 0.21 -5.57 8.60
N SER A 51 -0.25 -6.77 8.18
CA SER A 51 -1.67 -7.15 8.27
C SER A 51 -2.18 -7.27 9.71
N GLU A 52 -1.29 -7.45 10.69
CA GLU A 52 -1.65 -7.41 12.11
C GLU A 52 -1.99 -5.99 12.60
N TYR A 53 -1.49 -4.94 11.94
CA TYR A 53 -1.60 -3.55 12.41
C TYR A 53 -2.42 -2.62 11.51
N VAL A 54 -2.95 -3.11 10.39
CA VAL A 54 -3.87 -2.34 9.53
C VAL A 54 -5.29 -2.86 9.66
N ASP A 55 -6.26 -2.01 9.37
CA ASP A 55 -7.66 -2.39 9.29
C ASP A 55 -7.97 -3.14 8.00
N THR A 56 -7.40 -2.64 6.90
CA THR A 56 -7.46 -3.25 5.57
C THR A 56 -6.08 -3.19 4.91
N LEU A 57 -5.70 -4.26 4.20
CA LEU A 57 -4.45 -4.39 3.45
C LEU A 57 -4.74 -4.74 1.99
N ILE A 58 -4.48 -3.79 1.09
CA ILE A 58 -4.50 -4.01 -0.36
C ILE A 58 -3.11 -4.45 -0.80
N VAL A 59 -3.01 -5.69 -1.26
CA VAL A 59 -1.76 -6.26 -1.79
C VAL A 59 -1.83 -6.29 -3.31
N ILE A 60 -0.90 -5.61 -3.96
CA ILE A 60 -0.82 -5.51 -5.42
C ILE A 60 0.32 -6.43 -5.89
N PRO A 61 0.00 -7.58 -6.51
CA PRO A 61 1.02 -8.49 -6.99
C PRO A 61 1.71 -7.93 -8.25
N ASN A 62 3.00 -7.60 -8.17
CA ASN A 62 3.73 -7.10 -9.33
C ASN A 62 3.83 -8.13 -10.48
N GLU A 63 3.68 -9.42 -10.18
CA GLU A 63 3.56 -10.47 -11.19
C GLU A 63 2.37 -10.23 -12.15
N LYS A 64 1.21 -9.83 -11.62
CA LYS A 64 0.03 -9.51 -12.45
C LYS A 64 0.23 -8.26 -13.29
N LEU A 65 1.06 -7.32 -12.81
CA LEU A 65 1.44 -6.16 -13.62
C LEU A 65 2.30 -6.56 -14.82
N CYS A 66 3.12 -7.62 -14.71
CA CYS A 66 3.83 -8.17 -15.88
C CYS A 66 2.88 -8.78 -16.91
N GLU A 67 1.76 -9.39 -16.49
CA GLU A 67 0.76 -9.92 -17.42
C GLU A 67 0.08 -8.79 -18.21
N ILE A 68 -0.24 -7.68 -17.53
CA ILE A 68 -0.88 -6.50 -18.14
C ILE A 68 0.09 -5.72 -19.03
N TYR A 69 1.35 -5.56 -18.59
CA TYR A 69 2.33 -4.66 -19.21
C TYR A 69 3.56 -5.38 -19.78
N GLY A 70 3.45 -6.65 -20.17
CA GLY A 70 4.59 -7.49 -20.56
C GLY A 70 5.45 -6.97 -21.73
N ASN A 71 4.91 -6.08 -22.57
CA ASN A 71 5.64 -5.45 -23.67
C ASN A 71 6.31 -4.11 -23.28
N ALA A 72 6.17 -3.67 -22.04
CA ALA A 72 6.71 -2.40 -21.56
C ALA A 72 8.20 -2.52 -21.19
N THR A 73 8.92 -1.40 -21.28
CA THR A 73 10.29 -1.32 -20.75
C THR A 73 10.27 -1.46 -19.23
N LEU A 74 11.38 -1.89 -18.62
CA LEU A 74 11.48 -2.05 -17.16
C LEU A 74 11.08 -0.76 -16.40
N LYS A 75 11.52 0.41 -16.87
CA LYS A 75 11.14 1.71 -16.30
C LYS A 75 9.64 1.97 -16.41
N SER A 76 9.04 1.61 -17.55
CA SER A 76 7.60 1.73 -17.75
C SER A 76 6.81 0.77 -16.84
N ALA A 77 7.30 -0.46 -16.63
CA ALA A 77 6.68 -1.42 -15.71
C ALA A 77 6.63 -0.91 -14.26
N PHE A 78 7.70 -0.28 -13.77
CA PHE A 78 7.68 0.38 -12.44
C PHE A 78 6.72 1.56 -12.39
N ASN A 79 6.74 2.44 -13.41
CA ASN A 79 5.78 3.55 -13.47
C ASN A 79 4.33 3.06 -13.51
N ASN A 80 4.06 1.93 -14.16
CA ASN A 80 2.73 1.34 -14.19
C ASN A 80 2.34 0.79 -12.82
N ALA A 81 3.26 0.18 -12.07
CA ALA A 81 3.01 -0.20 -10.68
C ALA A 81 2.67 1.01 -9.80
N ASP A 82 3.39 2.11 -9.98
CA ASP A 82 3.12 3.37 -9.28
C ASP A 82 1.74 3.93 -9.67
N ASN A 83 1.35 3.82 -10.94
CA ASN A 83 0.01 4.22 -11.39
C ASN A 83 -1.10 3.38 -10.75
N VAL A 84 -0.91 2.06 -10.63
CA VAL A 84 -1.90 1.20 -9.96
C VAL A 84 -2.00 1.55 -8.46
N LEU A 85 -0.88 1.82 -7.79
CA LEU A 85 -0.88 2.31 -6.41
C LEU A 85 -1.59 3.65 -6.28
N TYR A 86 -1.34 4.57 -7.22
CA TYR A 86 -2.03 5.85 -7.29
C TYR A 86 -3.54 5.69 -7.48
N GLU A 87 -3.97 4.84 -8.42
CA GLU A 87 -5.38 4.55 -8.67
C GLU A 87 -6.06 3.94 -7.44
N ALA A 88 -5.37 3.06 -6.71
CA ALA A 88 -5.88 2.47 -5.47
C ALA A 88 -6.09 3.51 -4.37
N ALA A 89 -5.08 4.35 -4.14
CA ALA A 89 -5.17 5.42 -3.16
C ALA A 89 -6.22 6.46 -3.55
N LYS A 90 -6.26 6.83 -4.84
CA LYS A 90 -7.25 7.74 -5.42
C LYS A 90 -8.65 7.20 -5.25
N ALA A 91 -8.91 5.93 -5.58
CA ALA A 91 -10.24 5.35 -5.48
C ALA A 91 -10.81 5.44 -4.06
N VAL A 92 -10.03 5.06 -3.05
CA VAL A 92 -10.47 5.15 -1.65
C VAL A 92 -10.65 6.61 -1.22
N SER A 93 -9.71 7.48 -1.58
CA SER A 93 -9.77 8.91 -1.25
C SER A 93 -10.97 9.60 -1.88
N ASP A 94 -11.21 9.38 -3.17
CA ASP A 94 -12.23 10.05 -3.95
C ASP A 94 -13.64 9.73 -3.43
N ILE A 95 -13.87 8.48 -3.01
CA ILE A 95 -15.16 8.06 -2.44
C ILE A 95 -15.50 8.81 -1.14
N ILE A 96 -14.48 9.17 -0.37
CA ILE A 96 -14.63 9.87 0.91
C ILE A 96 -14.66 11.39 0.71
N THR A 97 -13.84 11.91 -0.21
CA THR A 97 -13.55 13.34 -0.29
C THR A 97 -14.33 14.07 -1.37
N ILE A 98 -14.68 13.40 -2.45
CA ILE A 98 -15.39 14.01 -3.58
C ILE A 98 -16.87 13.77 -3.40
N THR A 99 -17.61 14.86 -3.22
CA THR A 99 -19.07 14.82 -3.26
C THR A 99 -19.54 14.47 -4.67
N GLY A 100 -19.95 13.22 -4.83
CA GLY A 100 -20.50 12.69 -6.07
C GLY A 100 -22.03 12.84 -6.16
N LEU A 101 -22.61 12.25 -7.20
CA LEU A 101 -24.06 12.10 -7.38
C LEU A 101 -24.67 11.24 -6.26
N ILE A 102 -23.94 10.19 -5.86
CA ILE A 102 -24.25 9.34 -4.73
C ILE A 102 -23.06 9.41 -3.81
N ASN A 103 -23.22 10.16 -2.73
CA ASN A 103 -22.19 10.33 -1.73
C ASN A 103 -22.23 9.18 -0.75
N VAL A 104 -21.05 8.63 -0.46
CA VAL A 104 -20.85 7.67 0.63
C VAL A 104 -20.29 8.46 1.80
N ASP A 105 -20.82 8.23 3.01
CA ASP A 105 -20.24 8.87 4.18
C ASP A 105 -18.99 8.12 4.69
N PHE A 106 -18.16 8.80 5.47
CA PHE A 106 -16.97 8.16 6.01
C PHE A 106 -17.31 7.05 7.02
N ALA A 107 -18.50 7.07 7.63
CA ALA A 107 -18.91 6.05 8.60
C ALA A 107 -19.22 4.72 7.92
N ASP A 108 -19.84 4.75 6.73
CA ASP A 108 -20.10 3.61 5.87
C ASP A 108 -18.77 3.01 5.39
N VAL A 109 -17.86 3.83 4.87
CA VAL A 109 -16.51 3.38 4.46
C VAL A 109 -15.76 2.77 5.64
N LYS A 110 -15.80 3.43 6.81
CA LYS A 110 -15.17 2.90 8.03
C LYS A 110 -15.77 1.56 8.42
N THR A 111 -17.10 1.41 8.39
CA THR A 111 -17.77 0.14 8.75
C THR A 111 -17.37 -1.00 7.83
N VAL A 112 -17.20 -0.73 6.54
CA VAL A 112 -16.82 -1.72 5.54
C VAL A 112 -15.32 -1.99 5.47
N MET A 113 -14.45 -1.07 5.88
CA MET A 113 -12.99 -1.27 5.81
C MET A 113 -12.33 -1.53 7.15
N GLN A 114 -13.05 -1.41 8.27
CA GLN A 114 -12.49 -1.63 9.60
C GLN A 114 -12.36 -3.13 9.89
N ASN A 115 -11.14 -3.56 10.26
CA ASN A 115 -10.81 -4.96 10.60
C ASN A 115 -11.13 -6.02 9.52
N MET A 116 -11.15 -5.66 8.23
CA MET A 116 -11.44 -6.61 7.15
C MET A 116 -10.23 -7.45 6.73
N GLY A 117 -9.01 -7.05 7.10
CA GLY A 117 -7.80 -7.76 6.71
C GLY A 117 -7.48 -7.56 5.23
N TYR A 118 -7.41 -8.62 4.44
CA TYR A 118 -6.98 -8.50 3.04
C TYR A 118 -8.08 -7.92 2.14
N ALA A 119 -7.63 -7.10 1.19
CA ALA A 119 -8.47 -6.52 0.16
C ALA A 119 -7.79 -6.56 -1.21
N LEU A 120 -8.63 -6.55 -2.24
CA LEU A 120 -8.19 -6.53 -3.63
C LEU A 120 -8.93 -5.45 -4.39
N MET A 121 -8.33 -4.99 -5.48
CA MET A 121 -8.85 -3.90 -6.30
C MET A 121 -8.87 -4.31 -7.76
N GLY A 122 -9.96 -3.96 -8.47
CA GLY A 122 -10.06 -4.07 -9.91
C GLY A 122 -10.60 -2.77 -10.51
N THR A 123 -10.01 -2.33 -11.61
CA THR A 123 -10.47 -1.16 -12.38
C THR A 123 -10.84 -1.56 -13.80
N GLY A 124 -11.85 -0.89 -14.35
CA GLY A 124 -12.31 -1.10 -15.71
C GLY A 124 -12.85 0.19 -16.31
N VAL A 125 -12.36 0.55 -17.49
CA VAL A 125 -12.80 1.76 -18.21
C VAL A 125 -13.36 1.33 -19.56
N ALA A 126 -14.53 1.84 -19.92
CA ALA A 126 -15.11 1.59 -21.23
C ALA A 126 -15.82 2.83 -21.79
N GLU A 127 -16.00 2.83 -23.11
CA GLU A 127 -16.62 3.91 -23.88
C GLU A 127 -17.58 3.33 -24.93
N GLY A 128 -18.49 4.16 -25.44
CA GLY A 128 -19.45 3.78 -26.48
C GLY A 128 -20.70 3.04 -25.98
N GLU A 129 -21.30 2.21 -26.83
CA GLU A 129 -22.50 1.44 -26.50
C GLU A 129 -22.20 0.38 -25.44
N ASN A 130 -23.12 0.21 -24.48
CA ASN A 130 -22.96 -0.70 -23.33
C ASN A 130 -21.69 -0.44 -22.49
N ARG A 131 -21.16 0.79 -22.50
CA ARG A 131 -19.97 1.18 -21.72
C ARG A 131 -20.08 0.82 -20.24
N ALA A 132 -21.27 0.95 -19.63
CA ALA A 132 -21.50 0.54 -18.24
C ALA A 132 -21.22 -0.96 -18.00
N ILE A 133 -21.85 -1.83 -18.79
CA ILE A 133 -21.69 -3.29 -18.68
C ILE A 133 -20.24 -3.68 -18.98
N ASN A 134 -19.65 -3.08 -20.01
CA ASN A 134 -18.28 -3.38 -20.40
C ASN A 134 -17.28 -2.94 -19.33
N ALA A 135 -17.44 -1.75 -18.75
CA ALA A 135 -16.58 -1.26 -17.68
C ALA A 135 -16.67 -2.15 -16.43
N ALA A 136 -17.89 -2.54 -16.04
CA ALA A 136 -18.11 -3.44 -14.92
C ALA A 136 -17.43 -4.81 -15.15
N ARG A 137 -17.60 -5.39 -16.35
CA ARG A 137 -16.97 -6.67 -16.71
C ARG A 137 -15.44 -6.58 -16.70
N LEU A 138 -14.88 -5.50 -17.26
CA LEU A 138 -13.43 -5.26 -17.24
C LEU A 138 -12.89 -5.12 -15.82
N ALA A 139 -13.64 -4.45 -14.93
CA ALA A 139 -13.25 -4.31 -13.53
C ALA A 139 -13.24 -5.66 -12.81
N ILE A 140 -14.23 -6.52 -13.05
CA ILE A 140 -14.30 -7.89 -12.49
C ILE A 140 -13.20 -8.79 -13.04
N SER A 141 -12.97 -8.75 -14.36
CA SER A 141 -11.95 -9.58 -15.03
C SER A 141 -10.53 -9.01 -14.93
N ASN A 142 -10.31 -8.00 -14.09
CA ASN A 142 -9.01 -7.38 -13.94
C ASN A 142 -8.01 -8.41 -13.37
N PRO A 143 -6.78 -8.53 -13.92
CA PRO A 143 -5.78 -9.49 -13.43
C PRO A 143 -5.44 -9.36 -11.94
N LEU A 144 -5.66 -8.19 -11.34
CA LEU A 144 -5.49 -7.96 -9.91
C LEU A 144 -6.56 -8.66 -9.04
N LEU A 145 -7.68 -9.08 -9.64
CA LEU A 145 -8.75 -9.87 -9.02
C LEU A 145 -8.77 -11.34 -9.47
N ALA A 146 -7.93 -11.74 -10.44
CA ALA A 146 -8.09 -13.00 -11.17
C ALA A 146 -7.99 -14.27 -10.30
N ASP A 147 -7.24 -14.22 -9.19
CA ASP A 147 -7.00 -15.40 -8.35
C ASP A 147 -8.00 -15.52 -7.18
N VAL A 148 -8.97 -14.59 -7.06
CA VAL A 148 -9.92 -14.57 -5.94
C VAL A 148 -11.35 -14.39 -6.42
N SER A 149 -12.24 -15.26 -5.96
CA SER A 149 -13.66 -15.15 -6.24
C SER A 149 -14.29 -14.01 -5.44
N LEU A 150 -14.98 -13.10 -6.14
CA LEU A 150 -15.78 -12.04 -5.52
C LEU A 150 -17.00 -12.58 -4.75
N ALA A 151 -17.43 -13.83 -5.02
CA ALA A 151 -18.61 -14.44 -4.39
C ALA A 151 -18.47 -14.72 -2.88
N GLY A 152 -17.26 -14.56 -2.33
CA GLY A 152 -16.96 -14.77 -0.91
C GLY A 152 -16.55 -13.52 -0.15
N CYS A 153 -16.64 -12.32 -0.74
CA CYS A 153 -16.27 -11.09 -0.02
C CYS A 153 -17.35 -10.72 1.00
N GLN A 154 -16.93 -10.28 2.19
CA GLN A 154 -17.87 -9.78 3.20
C GLN A 154 -18.42 -8.42 2.82
N SER A 155 -17.58 -7.57 2.23
CA SER A 155 -17.96 -6.23 1.82
C SER A 155 -17.28 -5.82 0.51
N LEU A 156 -18.02 -5.08 -0.30
CA LEU A 156 -17.59 -4.58 -1.60
C LEU A 156 -17.80 -3.06 -1.64
N LEU A 157 -16.76 -2.35 -2.03
CA LEU A 157 -16.82 -0.94 -2.29
C LEU A 157 -16.75 -0.73 -3.81
N LEU A 158 -17.84 -0.21 -4.39
CA LEU A 158 -17.97 0.10 -5.80
C LEU A 158 -17.93 1.61 -6.02
N ASN A 159 -16.95 2.09 -6.80
CA ASN A 159 -16.86 3.46 -7.26
C ASN A 159 -17.18 3.53 -8.75
N ILE A 160 -18.07 4.44 -9.13
CA ILE A 160 -18.39 4.71 -10.53
C ILE A 160 -18.01 6.16 -10.82
N THR A 161 -17.07 6.38 -11.73
CA THR A 161 -16.71 7.72 -12.21
C THR A 161 -17.15 7.88 -13.66
N CYS A 162 -17.92 8.91 -13.96
CA CYS A 162 -18.57 9.10 -15.26
C CYS A 162 -18.80 10.59 -15.56
N GLY A 163 -19.04 10.92 -16.83
CA GLY A 163 -19.50 12.26 -17.20
C GLY A 163 -20.96 12.52 -16.79
N GLU A 164 -21.41 13.77 -16.98
CA GLU A 164 -22.82 14.17 -16.77
C GLU A 164 -23.81 13.47 -17.71
N ASP A 165 -23.30 12.76 -18.71
CA ASP A 165 -24.06 12.02 -19.72
C ASP A 165 -24.44 10.59 -19.28
N ILE A 166 -24.20 10.21 -18.01
CA ILE A 166 -24.59 8.89 -17.49
C ILE A 166 -26.12 8.74 -17.41
N LEU A 167 -26.63 7.62 -17.92
CA LEU A 167 -28.05 7.26 -17.83
C LEU A 167 -28.34 6.41 -16.59
N MET A 168 -29.55 6.52 -16.04
CA MET A 168 -30.00 5.67 -14.93
C MET A 168 -29.99 4.17 -15.28
N SER A 169 -30.25 3.83 -16.55
CA SER A 169 -30.16 2.44 -17.03
C SER A 169 -28.73 1.93 -16.98
N GLU A 170 -27.75 2.74 -17.40
CA GLU A 170 -26.33 2.38 -17.36
C GLU A 170 -25.86 2.15 -15.91
N PHE A 171 -26.30 3.03 -15.01
CA PHE A 171 -26.01 2.89 -13.58
C PHE A 171 -26.59 1.59 -12.99
N ALA A 172 -27.85 1.27 -13.32
CA ALA A 172 -28.48 0.03 -12.88
C ALA A 172 -27.79 -1.21 -13.46
N ASP A 173 -27.34 -1.15 -14.71
CA ASP A 173 -26.61 -2.24 -15.37
C ASP A 173 -25.29 -2.56 -14.66
N VAL A 174 -24.51 -1.54 -14.27
CA VAL A 174 -23.28 -1.74 -13.48
C VAL A 174 -23.61 -2.45 -12.16
N SER A 175 -24.59 -1.93 -11.42
CA SER A 175 -24.97 -2.50 -10.12
C SER A 175 -25.42 -3.96 -10.25
N ASN A 176 -26.26 -4.26 -11.25
CA ASN A 176 -26.75 -5.62 -11.49
C ASN A 176 -25.64 -6.61 -11.84
N VAL A 177 -24.68 -6.21 -12.68
CA VAL A 177 -23.53 -7.07 -13.05
C VAL A 177 -22.72 -7.41 -11.80
N ILE A 178 -22.43 -6.41 -10.96
CA ILE A 178 -21.62 -6.60 -9.75
C ILE A 178 -22.34 -7.47 -8.71
N VAL A 179 -23.63 -7.21 -8.46
CA VAL A 179 -24.45 -8.00 -7.52
C VAL A 179 -24.56 -9.46 -7.94
N ASN A 180 -24.63 -9.74 -9.24
CA ASN A 180 -24.68 -11.10 -9.75
C ASN A 180 -23.37 -11.86 -9.51
N GLU A 181 -22.23 -11.19 -9.52
CA GLU A 181 -20.90 -11.81 -9.30
C GLU A 181 -20.54 -11.94 -7.80
N THR A 182 -20.93 -10.99 -6.95
CA THR A 182 -20.67 -11.07 -5.50
C THR A 182 -21.65 -11.95 -4.75
N GLY A 183 -22.84 -12.21 -5.31
CA GLY A 183 -23.90 -12.97 -4.65
C GLY A 183 -24.60 -12.17 -3.53
N LYS A 184 -25.54 -12.83 -2.83
CA LYS A 184 -26.48 -12.17 -1.89
C LYS A 184 -25.93 -11.94 -0.47
N GLY A 185 -24.66 -12.25 -0.22
CA GLY A 185 -24.07 -12.23 1.13
C GLY A 185 -23.27 -10.98 1.47
N ALA A 186 -22.81 -10.21 0.48
CA ALA A 186 -21.88 -9.11 0.67
C ALA A 186 -22.59 -7.78 0.95
N THR A 187 -22.02 -6.96 1.84
CA THR A 187 -22.44 -5.56 1.99
C THR A 187 -21.82 -4.72 0.88
N ILE A 188 -22.64 -4.11 0.04
CA ILE A 188 -22.19 -3.32 -1.11
C ILE A 188 -22.38 -1.84 -0.80
N ILE A 189 -21.28 -1.09 -0.79
CA ILE A 189 -21.28 0.37 -0.77
C ILE A 189 -21.05 0.85 -2.19
N LEU A 190 -21.91 1.75 -2.64
CA LEU A 190 -21.85 2.30 -3.99
C LEU A 190 -21.66 3.81 -3.93
N GLY A 191 -20.54 4.28 -4.46
CA GLY A 191 -20.26 5.69 -4.73
C GLY A 191 -20.33 6.01 -6.22
N ALA A 192 -20.83 7.19 -6.56
CA ALA A 192 -20.91 7.66 -7.94
C ALA A 192 -20.42 9.10 -8.05
N ILE A 193 -19.36 9.33 -8.80
CA ILE A 193 -18.67 10.61 -8.96
C ILE A 193 -18.85 11.10 -10.40
N LEU A 194 -19.17 12.39 -10.53
CA LEU A 194 -19.24 13.07 -11.82
C LEU A 194 -17.90 13.74 -12.12
N ASP A 195 -17.30 13.38 -13.25
CA ASP A 195 -16.08 13.96 -13.77
C ASP A 195 -16.34 14.43 -15.22
N PRO A 196 -16.35 15.75 -15.48
CA PRO A 196 -16.55 16.30 -16.83
C PRO A 196 -15.54 15.78 -17.87
N GLU A 197 -14.33 15.41 -17.44
CA GLU A 197 -13.29 14.87 -18.34
C GLU A 197 -13.64 13.47 -18.87
N LEU A 198 -14.55 12.75 -18.19
CA LEU A 198 -15.01 11.42 -18.55
C LEU A 198 -16.31 11.43 -19.37
N THR A 199 -16.65 12.55 -20.03
CA THR A 199 -17.79 12.59 -20.96
C THR A 199 -17.65 11.50 -22.03
N GLY A 200 -18.68 10.66 -22.18
CA GLY A 200 -18.64 9.51 -23.10
C GLY A 200 -17.99 8.24 -22.53
N LYS A 201 -17.39 8.29 -21.34
CA LYS A 201 -16.67 7.18 -20.69
C LYS A 201 -17.24 6.86 -19.32
N ILE A 202 -17.13 5.60 -18.91
CA ILE A 202 -17.43 5.16 -17.55
C ILE A 202 -16.21 4.40 -17.02
N SER A 203 -15.74 4.80 -15.86
CA SER A 203 -14.73 4.10 -15.06
C SER A 203 -15.40 3.45 -13.88
N VAL A 204 -15.20 2.14 -13.71
CA VAL A 204 -15.70 1.36 -12.58
C VAL A 204 -14.49 0.84 -11.80
N THR A 205 -14.45 1.15 -10.52
CA THR A 205 -13.45 0.63 -9.59
C THR A 205 -14.13 -0.17 -8.50
N ILE A 206 -13.62 -1.37 -8.26
CA ILE A 206 -14.13 -2.33 -7.29
C ILE A 206 -13.03 -2.55 -6.25
N ILE A 207 -13.37 -2.45 -4.98
CA ILE A 207 -12.51 -2.83 -3.87
C ILE A 207 -13.24 -3.90 -3.06
N ALA A 208 -12.76 -5.14 -3.13
CA ALA A 208 -13.30 -6.26 -2.39
C ALA A 208 -12.54 -6.43 -1.08
N THR A 209 -13.27 -6.53 0.04
CA THR A 209 -12.71 -6.62 1.40
C THR A 209 -13.31 -7.80 2.15
N GLY A 210 -12.61 -8.31 3.16
CA GLY A 210 -13.07 -9.43 3.97
C GLY A 210 -13.01 -10.76 3.22
N LEU A 211 -11.94 -10.96 2.44
CA LEU A 211 -11.67 -12.19 1.69
C LEU A 211 -11.01 -13.23 2.62
N GLU A 212 -11.51 -14.46 2.64
CA GLU A 212 -10.93 -15.54 3.47
C GLU A 212 -9.50 -15.89 3.03
N LYS A 213 -8.64 -16.08 4.05
CA LYS A 213 -7.18 -16.28 3.96
C LYS A 213 -6.75 -17.45 3.06
N GLU A 214 -7.65 -18.40 2.80
CA GLU A 214 -7.39 -19.58 1.97
C GLU A 214 -7.28 -19.25 0.47
N SER A 215 -7.88 -18.16 -0.01
CA SER A 215 -7.83 -17.78 -1.43
C SER A 215 -6.46 -17.23 -1.88
N LEU A 216 -5.63 -16.78 -0.94
CA LEU A 216 -4.25 -16.33 -1.19
C LEU A 216 -3.21 -17.41 -0.82
N SER A 217 -3.67 -18.59 -0.37
CA SER A 217 -2.85 -19.65 0.24
C SER A 217 -2.13 -20.57 -0.76
N GLY A 218 -1.94 -20.15 -2.01
CA GLY A 218 -1.15 -20.93 -2.97
C GLY A 218 0.32 -21.12 -2.59
N LYS A 219 0.88 -20.33 -1.65
CA LYS A 219 2.29 -20.40 -1.24
C LYS A 219 2.56 -19.98 0.21
N ILE A 220 1.73 -20.36 1.19
CA ILE A 220 2.16 -20.26 2.59
C ILE A 220 2.87 -21.57 2.93
N VAL A 221 4.20 -21.58 2.75
CA VAL A 221 5.04 -22.58 3.40
C VAL A 221 4.92 -22.34 4.90
N ASP A 222 4.25 -23.25 5.58
CA ASP A 222 4.18 -23.30 7.04
C ASP A 222 5.59 -23.57 7.58
N PHE A 223 6.26 -22.52 8.05
CA PHE A 223 7.55 -22.68 8.72
C PHE A 223 7.27 -23.09 10.17
N PRO A 224 7.95 -24.14 10.69
CA PRO A 224 7.73 -24.59 12.06
C PRO A 224 8.01 -23.46 13.04
N ASN A 225 7.06 -23.24 13.95
CA ASN A 225 7.11 -22.33 15.10
C ASN A 225 8.53 -21.93 15.51
N PHE A 226 8.92 -20.68 15.24
CA PHE A 226 9.92 -20.04 16.08
C PHE A 226 9.26 -19.75 17.42
N GLU A 227 9.50 -20.63 18.40
CA GLU A 227 9.30 -20.27 19.80
C GLU A 227 10.05 -18.95 20.03
N SER A 228 9.30 -17.92 20.41
CA SER A 228 9.90 -16.68 20.91
C SER A 228 10.88 -17.07 22.01
N PRO A 229 12.13 -16.57 22.01
CA PRO A 229 13.07 -16.91 23.06
C PRO A 229 12.43 -16.48 24.39
N LYS A 230 12.15 -17.46 25.26
CA LYS A 230 11.72 -17.20 26.63
C LYS A 230 12.78 -16.31 27.25
N ILE A 231 12.38 -15.09 27.62
CA ILE A 231 13.23 -14.18 28.37
C ILE A 231 13.49 -14.86 29.71
N ASP A 232 14.71 -15.38 29.86
CA ASP A 232 15.21 -15.94 31.10
C ASP A 232 15.32 -14.81 32.13
N GLN A 233 14.44 -14.81 33.13
CA GLN A 233 14.41 -13.82 34.22
C GLN A 233 15.53 -14.04 35.26
N SER A 234 16.69 -14.52 34.81
CA SER A 234 17.84 -14.76 35.68
C SER A 234 19.13 -14.13 35.13
N LYS A 235 19.20 -12.79 35.16
CA LYS A 235 20.48 -12.07 35.16
C LYS A 235 20.42 -10.79 36.03
N PRO A 236 21.55 -10.40 36.63
CA PRO A 236 21.61 -9.54 37.80
C PRO A 236 21.23 -8.09 37.46
N GLU A 237 20.60 -7.41 38.42
CA GLU A 237 20.31 -5.97 38.35
C GLU A 237 21.60 -5.19 38.07
N ILE A 238 21.65 -4.54 36.90
CA ILE A 238 22.71 -3.59 36.55
C ILE A 238 22.28 -2.24 37.12
N SER A 239 23.02 -1.75 38.13
CA SER A 239 22.82 -0.43 38.71
C SER A 239 23.11 0.69 37.70
N ALA A 240 22.25 1.72 37.66
CA ALA A 240 22.34 2.84 36.72
C ALA A 240 23.68 3.59 36.72
N SER A 241 24.47 3.51 37.80
CA SER A 241 25.81 4.11 37.88
C SER A 241 26.83 3.47 36.93
N SER A 242 26.65 2.18 36.60
CA SER A 242 27.61 1.43 35.76
C SER A 242 27.48 1.81 34.28
N ILE A 243 26.30 2.25 33.84
CA ILE A 243 26.03 2.60 32.45
C ILE A 243 26.67 3.95 32.09
N GLU A 244 26.69 4.91 33.02
CA GLU A 244 27.32 6.22 32.77
C GLU A 244 28.84 6.13 32.63
N ASP A 245 29.49 5.23 33.38
CA ASP A 245 30.93 5.02 33.32
C ASP A 245 31.35 4.30 32.03
N ASP A 246 30.57 3.29 31.60
CA ASP A 246 30.80 2.59 30.32
C ASP A 246 30.59 3.52 29.12
N VAL A 247 29.59 4.40 29.17
CA VAL A 247 29.35 5.40 28.11
C VAL A 247 30.52 6.40 28.05
N LYS A 248 31.02 6.89 29.20
CA LYS A 248 32.17 7.81 29.23
C LYS A 248 33.44 7.19 28.65
N ASP A 249 33.71 5.91 28.94
CA ASP A 249 34.87 5.22 28.40
C ASP A 249 34.76 4.97 26.89
N ILE A 250 33.56 4.75 26.36
CA ILE A 250 33.30 4.69 24.92
C ILE A 250 33.56 6.05 24.27
N PHE A 251 33.07 7.15 24.85
CA PHE A 251 33.30 8.50 24.33
C PHE A 251 34.78 8.90 24.33
N LYS A 252 35.54 8.46 25.34
CA LYS A 252 36.98 8.69 25.45
C LYS A 252 37.78 7.89 24.42
N THR A 253 37.37 6.64 24.18
CA THR A 253 38.01 5.75 23.19
C THR A 253 37.73 6.20 21.75
N LEU A 254 36.54 6.75 21.49
CA LEU A 254 36.14 7.25 20.17
C LEU A 254 36.60 8.69 19.88
N GLY A 255 37.24 9.39 20.82
CA GLY A 255 37.85 10.69 20.60
C GLY A 255 36.88 11.84 20.26
N ILE A 256 35.59 11.70 20.61
CA ILE A 256 34.52 12.58 20.13
C ILE A 256 34.61 14.01 20.71
N ASN A 257 35.35 14.22 21.81
CA ASN A 257 35.44 15.52 22.49
C ASN A 257 36.72 16.33 22.22
N LYS A 258 37.53 16.01 21.19
CA LYS A 258 38.77 16.76 20.93
C LYS A 258 38.62 18.05 20.11
N ASN A 259 37.41 18.41 19.67
CA ASN A 259 37.21 19.51 18.72
C ASN A 259 36.44 20.73 19.26
N MET A 260 36.46 21.02 20.56
CA MET A 260 35.76 22.21 21.10
C MET A 260 36.64 23.28 21.78
N GLU A 261 37.97 23.17 21.78
CA GLU A 261 38.83 24.20 22.42
C GLU A 261 39.82 24.94 21.50
N GLU A 262 39.91 24.64 20.20
CA GLU A 262 40.87 25.34 19.32
C GLU A 262 40.28 26.43 18.39
N GLU A 263 38.97 26.65 18.33
CA GLU A 263 38.36 27.71 17.49
C GLU A 263 38.00 29.01 18.24
N LYS A 264 38.85 29.45 19.15
CA LYS A 264 38.86 30.84 19.63
C LYS A 264 40.27 31.40 19.52
N ASN A 265 40.73 31.67 18.30
CA ASN A 265 41.63 32.76 17.95
C ASN A 265 42.08 32.65 16.48
N THR A 266 41.36 33.33 15.58
CA THR A 266 41.93 34.06 14.43
C THR A 266 40.83 34.76 13.66
N SER A 267 40.76 36.07 13.83
CA SER A 267 40.08 36.99 12.92
C SER A 267 41.01 37.29 11.73
N SER A 268 40.59 37.03 10.49
CA SER A 268 40.80 37.90 9.31
C SER A 268 40.59 37.15 7.98
N ALA A 269 39.64 37.65 7.19
CA ALA A 269 39.60 37.77 5.72
C ALA A 269 39.91 36.56 4.79
N ASP A 270 39.01 36.41 3.81
CA ASP A 270 39.07 35.60 2.58
C ASP A 270 39.17 34.07 2.71
N ASP A 271 38.04 33.39 2.46
CA ASP A 271 38.11 32.11 1.77
C ASP A 271 36.86 31.81 0.92
N THR A 272 37.08 31.81 -0.39
CA THR A 272 36.14 31.41 -1.43
C THR A 272 36.03 29.89 -1.50
N ASN A 273 35.08 29.28 -0.78
CA ASN A 273 34.54 27.95 -1.14
C ASN A 273 33.26 27.63 -0.35
N ARG A 274 32.11 28.01 -0.92
CA ARG A 274 30.81 27.51 -0.45
C ARG A 274 30.69 26.03 -0.78
N ILE A 275 30.59 25.18 0.24
CA ILE A 275 30.13 23.79 0.12
C ILE A 275 28.75 23.82 -0.56
N LYS A 276 28.67 23.21 -1.74
CA LYS A 276 27.45 23.09 -2.54
C LYS A 276 26.48 22.14 -1.81
N ALA A 277 25.21 22.51 -1.69
CA ALA A 277 24.18 21.68 -1.08
C ALA A 277 24.15 20.28 -1.71
N LEU A 278 24.18 19.23 -0.88
CA LEU A 278 24.04 17.84 -1.32
C LEU A 278 22.69 17.68 -2.03
N ARG A 279 22.73 17.45 -3.35
CA ARG A 279 21.61 16.90 -4.10
C ARG A 279 21.38 15.46 -3.60
N THR A 280 20.44 15.28 -2.69
CA THR A 280 19.70 14.01 -2.58
C THR A 280 18.85 13.90 -3.84
N ASP A 281 19.06 12.86 -4.65
CA ASP A 281 18.03 12.22 -5.49
C ASP A 281 18.70 11.33 -6.55
N VAL A 282 19.18 10.15 -6.12
CA VAL A 282 19.12 8.91 -6.93
C VAL A 282 19.18 7.71 -5.96
N PRO A 283 18.18 6.81 -5.95
CA PRO A 283 18.24 5.56 -5.19
C PRO A 283 19.47 4.71 -5.56
N SER A 284 20.07 4.07 -4.58
CA SER A 284 21.36 3.37 -4.68
C SER A 284 21.43 2.25 -5.73
N PHE A 285 20.31 1.70 -6.17
CA PHE A 285 20.28 0.63 -7.17
C PHE A 285 20.50 1.12 -8.63
N LEU A 286 20.30 2.41 -8.90
CA LEU A 286 20.53 3.00 -10.24
C LEU A 286 22.01 3.33 -10.51
N LYS A 287 22.88 3.26 -9.50
CA LYS A 287 24.32 3.53 -9.64
C LYS A 287 25.14 2.36 -10.21
N ALA A 288 24.51 1.19 -10.41
CA ALA A 288 25.21 -0.03 -10.82
C ALA A 288 25.15 -0.31 -12.33
N LEU A 289 24.68 0.66 -13.13
CA LEU A 289 24.51 0.53 -14.58
C LEU A 289 25.34 1.53 -15.41
N ASP A 290 26.22 2.30 -14.77
CA ASP A 290 27.26 3.12 -15.43
C ASP A 290 28.65 2.48 -15.27
#